data_AF-A0A482XKK8-F1
#
_entry.id   AF-A0A482XKK8-F1
#
_cell.length_a   1.000
_cell.length_b   1.000
_cell.length_c   1.000
_cell.angle_alpha   90.00
_cell.angle_beta   90.00
_cell.angle_gamma   90.00
#
_symmetry.space_group_name_H-M   'P 1'
#
loop_
_entity.id
_entity.type
_entity.pdbx_description
1 polymer ?
#
loop_
_entity_poly.entity_id
_entity_poly.type
_entity_poly.pdbx_seq_one_letter_code
_entity_poly.pdbx_strand_id
1 'polypeptide(L)'
;MHKLILCAFLSLVAVGTSDDSVVAEAGACYTSLRRDCSGSSDGILLKSPVCSSKYSGFNHVHSDLQKFIVTQIEQSFQYLTMSTKFGNYKSNRPGFEKLHRHLADKSWEESIELMKYVTSRGYDVNLKTSPYDFSNITKSLTDINTYPEISELNSLSLALEMNKFLAVKAHDIHRLAGHAKDAEVLSYIENTYVHKHANTIRTLTGHINDLHKITQTKGVDKNLATYMFDEYLLTA
;
A
#
# COMPACT_ATOMS: atom_id res chain seq x y z
N MET A 1 -43.50 -43.53 -45.92
CA MET A 1 -43.43 -43.70 -44.45
C MET A 1 -41.97 -43.91 -44.08
N HIS A 2 -41.26 -42.83 -43.74
CA HIS A 2 -39.84 -42.82 -43.41
C HIS A 2 -39.59 -41.92 -42.19
N LYS A 3 -38.55 -42.28 -41.45
CA LYS A 3 -38.32 -42.11 -40.02
C LYS A 3 -38.13 -40.64 -39.59
N LEU A 4 -38.72 -40.28 -38.43
CA LEU A 4 -38.33 -39.13 -37.64
C LEU A 4 -36.95 -39.39 -37.01
N ILE A 5 -35.99 -38.51 -37.26
CA ILE A 5 -34.73 -38.41 -36.54
C ILE A 5 -34.75 -37.10 -35.75
N LEU A 6 -34.63 -37.24 -34.43
CA LEU A 6 -34.38 -36.18 -33.45
C LEU A 6 -33.07 -35.45 -33.80
N CYS A 7 -33.10 -34.13 -33.90
CA CYS A 7 -31.92 -33.29 -33.68
C CYS A 7 -32.18 -32.42 -32.45
N ALA A 8 -31.69 -32.89 -31.30
CA ALA A 8 -31.52 -32.09 -30.10
C ALA A 8 -30.38 -31.10 -30.35
N PHE A 9 -30.69 -29.82 -30.52
CA PHE A 9 -29.69 -28.77 -30.49
C PHE A 9 -29.32 -28.50 -29.03
N LEU A 10 -28.15 -28.99 -28.61
CA LEU A 10 -27.45 -28.47 -27.44
C LEU A 10 -27.04 -27.02 -27.75
N SER A 11 -27.74 -26.05 -27.17
CA SER A 11 -27.25 -24.69 -27.04
C SER A 11 -26.18 -24.65 -25.95
N LEU A 12 -24.91 -24.70 -26.37
CA LEU A 12 -23.79 -24.37 -25.50
C LEU A 12 -23.83 -22.85 -25.26
N VAL A 13 -24.35 -22.44 -24.11
CA VAL A 13 -24.23 -21.06 -23.62
C VAL A 13 -22.75 -20.84 -23.31
N ALA A 14 -22.04 -20.13 -24.18
CA ALA A 14 -20.76 -19.54 -23.85
C ALA A 14 -21.03 -18.42 -22.84
N VAL A 15 -20.87 -18.74 -21.55
CA VAL A 15 -20.77 -17.73 -20.50
C VAL A 15 -19.47 -16.98 -20.75
N GLY A 16 -19.58 -15.79 -21.34
CA GLY A 16 -18.49 -14.83 -21.38
C GLY A 16 -18.21 -14.36 -19.96
N THR A 17 -17.22 -14.93 -19.31
CA THR A 17 -16.61 -14.33 -18.13
C THR A 17 -15.79 -13.14 -18.62
N SER A 18 -16.25 -11.93 -18.31
CA SER A 18 -15.45 -10.71 -18.42
C SER A 18 -14.32 -10.76 -17.38
N ASP A 19 -13.24 -11.43 -17.73
CA ASP A 19 -11.99 -11.42 -16.96
C ASP A 19 -11.03 -10.43 -17.65
N ASP A 20 -10.91 -9.23 -17.09
CA ASP A 20 -10.15 -8.08 -17.63
C ASP A 20 -8.62 -8.21 -17.51
N SER A 21 -8.10 -9.44 -17.52
CA SER A 21 -6.70 -9.80 -17.27
C SER A 21 -5.96 -10.27 -18.53
N VAL A 22 -6.28 -9.73 -19.70
CA VAL A 22 -5.52 -10.02 -20.94
C VAL A 22 -4.15 -9.34 -20.88
N VAL A 23 -3.13 -10.09 -20.47
CA VAL A 23 -1.73 -9.74 -20.75
C VAL A 23 -1.49 -10.06 -22.23
N ALA A 24 -1.31 -9.03 -23.05
CA ALA A 24 -1.14 -9.22 -24.48
C ALA A 24 0.20 -9.93 -24.76
N GLU A 25 0.18 -10.93 -25.65
CA GLU A 25 1.39 -11.58 -26.13
C GLU A 25 2.33 -10.59 -26.84
N ALA A 26 3.63 -10.87 -26.82
CA ALA A 26 4.63 -10.02 -27.47
C ALA A 26 4.29 -9.84 -28.97
N GLY A 27 4.25 -8.58 -29.41
CA GLY A 27 3.95 -8.21 -30.80
C GLY A 27 2.46 -8.10 -31.14
N ALA A 28 1.54 -8.45 -30.24
CA ALA A 28 0.10 -8.39 -30.50
C ALA A 28 -0.40 -6.97 -30.82
N CYS A 29 0.15 -5.94 -30.15
CA CYS A 29 -0.20 -4.55 -30.45
C CYS A 29 0.24 -4.16 -31.88
N TYR A 30 1.47 -4.52 -32.27
CA TYR A 30 2.01 -4.23 -33.60
C TYR A 30 1.22 -4.91 -34.71
N THR A 31 0.86 -6.19 -34.54
CA THR A 31 0.06 -6.92 -35.52
C THR A 31 -1.37 -6.40 -35.61
N SER A 32 -1.99 -6.03 -34.48
CA SER A 32 -3.32 -5.40 -34.47
C SER A 32 -3.29 -4.08 -35.24
N LEU A 33 -2.35 -3.17 -34.90
CA LEU A 33 -2.23 -1.88 -35.56
C LEU A 33 -1.95 -2.03 -37.05
N ARG A 34 -1.04 -2.95 -37.44
CA ARG A 34 -0.74 -3.20 -38.86
C ARG A 34 -1.98 -3.66 -39.63
N ARG A 35 -2.80 -4.54 -39.05
CA ARG A 35 -4.05 -5.02 -39.66
C ARG A 35 -5.05 -3.86 -39.79
N ASP A 36 -5.29 -3.13 -38.71
CA ASP A 36 -6.26 -2.05 -38.66
C ASP A 36 -5.90 -0.90 -39.61
N CYS A 37 -4.61 -0.57 -39.75
CA CYS A 37 -4.12 0.46 -40.69
C CYS A 37 -4.03 -0.02 -42.15
N SER A 38 -4.11 -1.33 -42.42
CA SER A 38 -4.07 -1.87 -43.80
C SER A 38 -5.46 -2.01 -44.44
N GLY A 39 -6.53 -1.87 -43.66
CA GLY A 39 -7.91 -1.88 -44.14
C GLY A 39 -8.48 -0.47 -44.34
N SER A 40 -9.40 -0.32 -45.30
CA SER A 40 -10.14 0.94 -45.55
C SER A 40 -11.25 1.20 -44.52
N SER A 41 -11.01 0.96 -43.24
CA SER A 41 -11.96 1.29 -42.18
C SER A 41 -11.74 2.72 -41.70
N ASP A 42 -12.69 3.59 -42.05
CA ASP A 42 -12.85 4.91 -41.47
C ASP A 42 -12.89 4.84 -39.94
N GLY A 43 -11.97 5.57 -39.29
CA GLY A 43 -12.01 5.84 -37.85
C GLY A 43 -11.14 4.92 -36.99
N ILE A 44 -9.84 5.21 -36.97
CA ILE A 44 -8.89 4.71 -35.97
C ILE A 44 -9.41 5.07 -34.56
N LEU A 45 -9.98 4.09 -33.89
CA LEU A 45 -10.09 4.11 -32.43
C LEU A 45 -9.02 3.17 -31.91
N LEU A 46 -8.00 3.76 -31.27
CA LEU A 46 -7.05 3.15 -30.33
C LEU A 46 -7.76 2.53 -29.11
N LYS A 47 -8.88 1.85 -29.31
CA LYS A 47 -9.66 1.09 -28.32
C LYS A 47 -9.34 -0.41 -28.39
N SER A 48 -8.23 -0.79 -29.03
CA SER A 48 -7.78 -2.17 -29.00
C SER A 48 -7.18 -2.45 -27.62
N PRO A 49 -7.78 -3.32 -26.79
CA PRO A 49 -7.25 -3.67 -25.46
C PRO A 49 -5.85 -4.32 -25.54
N VAL A 50 -5.39 -4.62 -26.76
CA VAL A 50 -4.13 -5.25 -27.10
C VAL A 50 -2.93 -4.30 -26.97
N CYS A 51 -3.12 -2.99 -27.11
CA CYS A 51 -2.07 -1.98 -26.93
C CYS A 51 -2.16 -1.37 -25.53
N SER A 52 -1.56 -2.03 -24.55
CA SER A 52 -1.53 -1.57 -23.16
C SER A 52 -0.15 -1.75 -22.52
N SER A 53 0.06 -1.12 -21.37
CA SER A 53 1.26 -1.30 -20.54
C SER A 53 1.20 -2.53 -19.63
N LYS A 54 0.22 -3.43 -19.82
CA LYS A 54 0.08 -4.66 -19.04
C LYS A 54 1.09 -5.70 -19.55
N TYR A 55 2.01 -6.14 -18.69
CA TYR A 55 2.99 -7.18 -18.99
C TYR A 55 3.37 -7.95 -17.73
N SER A 56 3.93 -9.15 -17.92
CA SER A 56 4.36 -10.06 -16.85
C SER A 56 3.19 -10.46 -15.90
N GLY A 57 3.52 -10.94 -14.71
CA GLY A 57 2.57 -11.47 -13.73
C GLY A 57 1.84 -10.43 -12.86
N PHE A 58 1.77 -9.16 -13.25
CA PHE A 58 1.24 -8.09 -12.40
C PHE A 58 -0.23 -8.27 -12.00
N ASN A 59 -1.04 -8.86 -12.89
CA ASN A 59 -2.44 -9.19 -12.62
C ASN A 59 -2.62 -10.02 -11.33
N HIS A 60 -1.62 -10.82 -10.96
CA HIS A 60 -1.66 -11.66 -9.75
C HIS A 60 -1.39 -10.89 -8.45
N VAL A 61 -0.83 -9.69 -8.52
CA VAL A 61 -0.44 -8.87 -7.36
C VAL A 61 -1.16 -7.53 -7.28
N HIS A 62 -1.81 -7.10 -8.36
CA HIS A 62 -2.48 -5.81 -8.46
C HIS A 62 -3.48 -5.56 -7.32
N SER A 63 -4.29 -6.55 -6.96
CA SER A 63 -5.27 -6.42 -5.86
C SER A 63 -4.60 -6.15 -4.51
N ASP A 64 -3.50 -6.84 -4.21
CA ASP A 64 -2.74 -6.64 -2.99
C ASP A 64 -2.02 -5.29 -2.97
N LEU A 65 -1.48 -4.85 -4.10
CA LEU A 65 -0.93 -3.50 -4.22
C LEU A 65 -1.99 -2.42 -3.97
N GLN A 66 -3.22 -2.59 -4.46
CA GLN A 66 -4.33 -1.67 -4.16
C GLN A 66 -4.67 -1.63 -2.67
N LYS A 67 -4.75 -2.79 -2.01
CA LYS A 67 -4.95 -2.84 -0.54
C LYS A 67 -3.80 -2.15 0.19
N PHE A 68 -2.56 -2.36 -0.27
CA PHE A 68 -1.37 -1.74 0.29
C PHE A 68 -1.36 -0.21 0.13
N ILE A 69 -1.87 0.32 -0.99
CA ILE A 69 -2.12 1.77 -1.18
C ILE A 69 -3.07 2.28 -0.10
N VAL A 70 -4.26 1.67 0.00
CA VAL A 70 -5.31 2.16 0.91
C VAL A 70 -4.88 2.05 2.37
N THR A 71 -4.18 0.97 2.75
CA THR A 71 -3.60 0.84 4.10
C THR A 71 -2.56 1.92 4.39
N GLN A 72 -1.69 2.29 3.44
CA GLN A 72 -0.72 3.38 3.65
C GLN A 72 -1.41 4.74 3.82
N ILE A 73 -2.47 5.01 3.06
CA ILE A 73 -3.29 6.22 3.23
C ILE A 73 -3.94 6.21 4.62
N GLU A 74 -4.48 5.08 5.04
CA GLU A 74 -5.11 4.99 6.35
C GLU A 74 -4.10 5.27 7.47
N GLN A 75 -2.93 4.63 7.38
CA GLN A 75 -1.84 4.84 8.32
C GLN A 75 -1.33 6.29 8.30
N SER A 76 -1.29 6.98 7.14
CA SER A 76 -0.89 8.38 7.08
C SER A 76 -1.81 9.27 7.92
N PHE A 77 -3.12 9.02 7.89
CA PHE A 77 -4.08 9.75 8.73
C PHE A 77 -3.97 9.36 10.22
N GLN A 78 -3.62 8.12 10.55
CA GLN A 78 -3.35 7.72 11.93
C GLN A 78 -2.11 8.44 12.48
N TYR A 79 -1.02 8.52 11.72
CA TYR A 79 0.17 9.30 12.06
C TYR A 79 -0.14 10.79 12.20
N LEU A 80 -0.92 11.35 11.28
CA LEU A 80 -1.34 12.75 11.36
C LEU A 80 -2.15 13.02 12.64
N THR A 81 -3.01 12.09 13.02
CA THR A 81 -3.78 12.21 14.27
C THR A 81 -2.87 12.16 15.49
N MET A 82 -1.86 11.29 15.50
CA MET A 82 -0.84 11.29 16.57
C MET A 82 -0.05 12.59 16.59
N SER A 83 0.36 13.12 15.43
CA SER A 83 1.06 14.41 15.33
C SER A 83 0.25 15.55 15.96
N THR A 84 -1.02 15.71 15.57
CA THR A 84 -1.90 16.75 16.14
C THR A 84 -2.17 16.57 17.65
N LYS A 85 -2.18 15.32 18.15
CA LYS A 85 -2.27 15.04 19.59
C LYS A 85 -1.06 15.58 20.35
N PHE A 86 0.14 15.48 19.79
CA PHE A 86 1.37 15.94 20.45
C PHE A 86 1.61 17.45 20.26
N GLY A 87 1.17 18.02 19.13
CA GLY A 87 1.23 19.45 18.84
C GLY A 87 0.16 20.31 19.53
N ASN A 88 -0.76 19.71 20.30
CA ASN A 88 -1.75 20.49 21.04
C ASN A 88 -1.17 21.13 22.31
N TYR A 89 -1.84 22.16 22.84
CA TYR A 89 -1.37 22.91 24.02
C TYR A 89 -1.26 22.09 25.32
N LYS A 90 -1.92 20.94 25.40
CA LYS A 90 -1.90 20.08 26.60
C LYS A 90 -0.68 19.18 26.61
N SER A 91 -0.40 18.51 25.48
CA SER A 91 0.76 17.63 25.34
C SER A 91 2.03 18.45 25.14
N ASN A 92 1.99 19.42 24.22
CA ASN A 92 3.08 20.30 23.81
C ASN A 92 4.43 19.55 23.69
N ARG A 93 4.45 18.53 22.82
CA ARG A 93 5.61 17.68 22.51
C ARG A 93 6.03 17.88 21.04
N PRO A 94 6.69 18.99 20.69
CA PRO A 94 7.04 19.31 19.30
C PRO A 94 7.93 18.27 18.63
N GLY A 95 8.79 17.56 19.37
CA GLY A 95 9.61 16.47 18.81
C GLY A 95 8.78 15.26 18.39
N PHE A 96 7.84 14.82 19.23
CA PHE A 96 6.88 13.77 18.87
C PHE A 96 5.92 14.21 17.77
N GLU A 97 5.48 15.46 17.78
CA GLU A 97 4.68 16.06 16.71
C GLU A 97 5.41 15.95 15.37
N LYS A 98 6.67 16.40 15.32
CA LYS A 98 7.54 16.36 14.14
C LYS A 98 7.76 14.93 13.65
N LEU A 99 8.07 14.00 14.56
CA LEU A 99 8.29 12.59 14.23
C LEU A 99 7.05 11.98 13.53
N HIS A 100 5.88 12.12 14.15
CA HIS A 100 4.65 11.55 13.59
C HIS A 100 4.18 12.30 12.35
N ARG A 101 4.45 13.60 12.24
CA ARG A 101 4.21 14.36 11.02
C ARG A 101 5.04 13.80 9.86
N HIS A 102 6.32 13.56 10.10
CA HIS A 102 7.22 12.98 9.10
C HIS A 102 6.74 11.58 8.65
N LEU A 103 6.29 10.73 9.58
CA LEU A 103 5.73 9.42 9.24
C LEU A 103 4.43 9.54 8.42
N ALA A 104 3.58 10.51 8.74
CA ALA A 104 2.35 10.78 7.98
C ALA A 104 2.66 11.19 6.55
N ASP A 105 3.52 12.20 6.37
CA ASP A 105 3.89 12.72 5.05
C ASP A 105 4.61 11.65 4.22
N LYS A 106 5.52 10.88 4.83
CA LYS A 106 6.18 9.74 4.17
C LYS A 106 5.17 8.70 3.67
N SER A 107 4.25 8.25 4.52
CA SER A 107 3.26 7.23 4.14
C SER A 107 2.31 7.72 3.04
N TRP A 108 1.97 9.01 3.07
CA TRP A 108 1.19 9.65 2.02
C TRP A 108 1.94 9.69 0.69
N GLU A 109 3.20 10.16 0.68
CA GLU A 109 4.05 10.20 -0.51
C GLU A 109 4.27 8.80 -1.10
N GLU A 110 4.59 7.81 -0.25
CA GLU A 110 4.79 6.41 -0.67
C GLU A 110 3.51 5.77 -1.24
N SER A 111 2.33 6.19 -0.76
CA SER A 111 1.05 5.77 -1.36
C SER A 111 0.83 6.36 -2.75
N ILE A 112 1.22 7.63 -2.96
CA ILE A 112 1.12 8.31 -4.26
C ILE A 112 2.08 7.66 -5.27
N GLU A 113 3.33 7.40 -4.87
CA GLU A 113 4.29 6.72 -5.74
C GLU A 113 3.81 5.32 -6.12
N LEU A 114 3.16 4.61 -5.19
CA LEU A 114 2.56 3.32 -5.51
C LEU A 114 1.38 3.42 -6.50
N MET A 115 0.54 4.45 -6.38
CA MET A 115 -0.52 4.69 -7.37
C MET A 115 0.06 4.96 -8.76
N LYS A 116 1.12 5.77 -8.85
CA LYS A 116 1.84 6.01 -10.11
C LYS A 116 2.43 4.72 -10.66
N TYR A 117 3.02 3.90 -9.80
CA TYR A 117 3.56 2.60 -10.19
C TYR A 117 2.46 1.68 -10.75
N VAL A 118 1.33 1.50 -10.05
CA VAL A 118 0.19 0.70 -10.52
C VAL A 118 -0.33 1.17 -11.88
N THR A 119 -0.50 2.49 -12.06
CA THR A 119 -0.97 3.05 -13.33
C THR A 119 0.06 2.93 -14.44
N SER A 120 1.37 3.01 -14.14
CA SER A 120 2.44 2.76 -15.12
C SER A 120 2.43 1.33 -15.66
N ARG A 121 1.95 0.37 -14.86
CA ARG A 121 1.76 -1.05 -15.23
C ARG A 121 0.47 -1.29 -16.03
N GLY A 122 -0.28 -0.26 -16.37
CA GLY A 122 -1.49 -0.33 -17.19
C GLY A 122 -2.75 -0.74 -16.44
N TYR A 123 -2.78 -0.56 -15.13
CA TYR A 123 -3.93 -0.86 -14.27
C TYR A 123 -4.48 0.39 -13.60
N ASP A 124 -5.79 0.43 -13.39
CA ASP A 124 -6.42 1.50 -12.64
C ASP A 124 -6.22 1.34 -11.12
N VAL A 125 -6.27 2.47 -10.42
CA VAL A 125 -6.28 2.52 -8.96
C VAL A 125 -7.72 2.59 -8.47
N ASN A 126 -8.12 1.63 -7.64
CA ASN A 126 -9.42 1.63 -6.99
C ASN A 126 -9.28 1.92 -5.49
N LEU A 127 -9.61 3.15 -5.08
CA LEU A 127 -9.59 3.56 -3.67
C LEU A 127 -10.80 3.08 -2.86
N LYS A 128 -11.80 2.45 -3.51
CA LYS A 128 -12.91 1.79 -2.80
C LYS A 128 -12.51 0.41 -2.25
N THR A 129 -11.33 -0.09 -2.62
CA THR A 129 -10.77 -1.32 -2.08
C THR A 129 -10.58 -1.18 -0.58
N SER A 130 -11.04 -2.17 0.19
CA SER A 130 -10.82 -2.17 1.64
C SER A 130 -9.32 -2.26 1.96
N PRO A 131 -8.82 -1.56 2.97
CA PRO A 131 -7.47 -1.77 3.49
C PRO A 131 -7.32 -3.23 3.96
N TYR A 132 -6.08 -3.69 4.14
CA TYR A 132 -5.86 -4.91 4.91
C TYR A 132 -6.51 -4.79 6.29
N ASP A 133 -6.95 -5.91 6.88
CA ASP A 133 -7.38 -5.92 8.27
C ASP A 133 -6.16 -5.82 9.19
N PHE A 134 -6.13 -4.77 10.00
CA PHE A 134 -5.13 -4.50 11.02
C PHE A 134 -5.77 -3.95 12.30
N SER A 135 -7.06 -4.29 12.50
CA SER A 135 -7.88 -3.89 13.64
C SER A 135 -7.33 -4.37 15.00
N ASN A 136 -6.49 -5.41 14.98
CA ASN A 136 -5.77 -5.91 16.15
C ASN A 136 -4.64 -4.99 16.64
N ILE A 137 -4.16 -4.07 15.79
CA ILE A 137 -3.09 -3.12 16.10
C ILE A 137 -3.66 -1.74 16.41
N THR A 138 -4.64 -1.30 15.62
CA THR A 138 -5.18 0.05 15.66
C THR A 138 -6.64 0.07 15.26
N LYS A 139 -7.34 1.16 15.56
CA LYS A 139 -8.73 1.35 15.17
C LYS A 139 -8.81 1.86 13.73
N SER A 140 -9.88 1.49 13.03
CA SER A 140 -10.24 2.10 11.74
C SER A 140 -10.38 3.61 11.91
N LEU A 141 -10.03 4.40 10.88
CA LEU A 141 -10.25 5.86 10.90
C LEU A 141 -11.67 6.27 11.27
N THR A 142 -12.66 5.45 10.90
CA THR A 142 -14.08 5.68 11.24
C THR A 142 -14.39 5.55 12.72
N ASP A 143 -13.53 4.85 13.47
CA ASP A 143 -13.71 4.54 14.89
C ASP A 143 -12.83 5.41 15.80
N ILE A 144 -11.94 6.22 15.20
CA ILE A 144 -11.08 7.17 15.91
C ILE A 144 -11.89 8.47 16.14
N ASN A 145 -12.80 8.43 17.11
CA ASN A 145 -13.54 9.64 17.55
C ASN A 145 -12.62 10.65 18.27
N THR A 146 -11.51 10.16 18.77
CA THR A 146 -10.40 10.87 19.42
C THR A 146 -9.31 9.79 19.55
N TYR A 147 -8.02 10.11 19.49
CA TYR A 147 -7.03 9.31 20.22
C TYR A 147 -6.97 9.94 21.62
N PRO A 148 -7.83 9.57 22.59
CA PRO A 148 -7.70 10.15 23.91
C PRO A 148 -6.46 9.52 24.53
N GLU A 149 -5.47 10.35 24.84
CA GLU A 149 -4.38 10.05 25.77
C GLU A 149 -3.42 8.91 25.38
N ILE A 150 -3.05 8.79 24.10
CA ILE A 150 -1.88 7.95 23.76
C ILE A 150 -0.62 8.56 24.37
N SER A 151 0.09 7.82 25.23
CA SER A 151 1.37 8.27 25.80
C SER A 151 2.46 8.29 24.73
N GLU A 152 3.56 9.00 25.01
CA GLU A 152 4.75 9.07 24.18
C GLU A 152 5.25 7.66 23.80
N LEU A 153 5.45 6.80 24.79
CA LEU A 153 5.93 5.43 24.58
C LEU A 153 4.92 4.57 23.80
N ASN A 154 3.63 4.68 24.11
CA ASN A 154 2.59 3.94 23.38
C ASN A 154 2.50 4.40 21.93
N SER A 155 2.71 5.69 21.64
CA SER A 155 2.70 6.23 20.28
C SER A 155 3.86 5.70 19.43
N LEU A 156 5.05 5.55 20.03
CA LEU A 156 6.19 4.93 19.35
C LEU A 156 5.94 3.45 19.09
N SER A 157 5.38 2.74 20.08
CA SER A 157 5.02 1.33 19.93
C SER A 157 3.98 1.14 18.82
N LEU A 158 2.95 1.98 18.76
CA LEU A 158 1.94 1.92 17.72
C LEU A 158 2.57 2.18 16.33
N ALA A 159 3.39 3.21 16.21
CA ALA A 159 4.12 3.50 14.98
C ALA A 159 5.03 2.33 14.53
N LEU A 160 5.69 1.66 15.48
CA LEU A 160 6.51 0.48 15.20
C LEU A 160 5.66 -0.66 14.64
N GLU A 161 4.54 -0.97 15.28
CA GLU A 161 3.66 -2.08 14.85
C GLU A 161 3.01 -1.80 13.49
N MET A 162 2.61 -0.56 13.21
CA MET A 162 2.13 -0.13 11.89
C MET A 162 3.20 -0.36 10.80
N ASN A 163 4.47 -0.02 11.07
CA ASN A 163 5.58 -0.24 10.15
C ASN A 163 5.91 -1.73 9.95
N LYS A 164 5.90 -2.53 11.02
CA LYS A 164 6.08 -3.99 10.92
C LYS A 164 4.97 -4.62 10.10
N PHE A 165 3.73 -4.16 10.28
CA PHE A 165 2.59 -4.65 9.52
C PHE A 165 2.79 -4.40 8.02
N LEU A 166 3.14 -3.17 7.61
CA LEU A 166 3.44 -2.88 6.20
C LEU A 166 4.64 -3.68 5.68
N ALA A 167 5.68 -3.87 6.48
CA ALA A 167 6.83 -4.69 6.08
C ALA A 167 6.43 -6.14 5.79
N VAL A 168 5.58 -6.74 6.63
CA VAL A 168 5.04 -8.10 6.40
C VAL A 168 4.20 -8.13 5.13
N LYS A 169 3.35 -7.13 4.89
CA LYS A 169 2.53 -7.07 3.66
C LYS A 169 3.38 -6.86 2.41
N ALA A 170 4.45 -6.08 2.48
CA ALA A 170 5.43 -5.97 1.41
C ALA A 170 6.09 -7.33 1.09
N HIS A 171 6.45 -8.12 2.11
CA HIS A 171 7.00 -9.47 1.90
C HIS A 171 5.96 -10.44 1.31
N ASP A 172 4.68 -10.33 1.71
CA ASP A 172 3.59 -11.12 1.11
C ASP A 172 3.44 -10.81 -0.39
N ILE A 173 3.43 -9.53 -0.75
CA ILE A 173 3.38 -9.07 -2.15
C ILE A 173 4.62 -9.54 -2.92
N HIS A 174 5.80 -9.41 -2.34
CA HIS A 174 7.06 -9.86 -2.94
C HIS A 174 7.02 -11.38 -3.23
N ARG A 175 6.60 -12.19 -2.26
CA ARG A 175 6.43 -13.64 -2.45
C ARG A 175 5.44 -13.96 -3.58
N LEU A 176 4.30 -13.27 -3.64
CA LEU A 176 3.31 -13.44 -4.71
C LEU A 176 3.88 -13.06 -6.08
N ALA A 177 4.60 -11.94 -6.18
CA ALA A 177 5.28 -11.51 -7.40
C ALA A 177 6.32 -12.54 -7.87
N GLY A 178 7.05 -13.15 -6.93
CA GLY A 178 7.99 -14.23 -7.23
C GLY A 178 7.32 -15.45 -7.85
N HIS A 179 6.18 -15.87 -7.30
CA HIS A 179 5.39 -16.95 -7.90
C HIS A 179 4.82 -16.57 -9.28
N ALA A 180 4.40 -15.33 -9.44
CA ALA A 180 3.90 -14.78 -10.69
C ALA A 180 5.01 -14.48 -11.73
N LYS A 181 6.28 -14.66 -11.35
CA LYS A 181 7.48 -14.35 -12.16
C LYS A 181 7.55 -12.88 -12.61
N ASP A 182 7.02 -11.96 -11.80
CA ASP A 182 7.09 -10.53 -12.06
C ASP A 182 8.35 -9.92 -11.40
N ALA A 183 9.46 -9.99 -12.12
CA ALA A 183 10.74 -9.46 -11.66
C ALA A 183 10.73 -7.95 -11.41
N GLU A 184 9.85 -7.21 -12.08
CA GLU A 184 9.76 -5.77 -11.94
C GLU A 184 9.06 -5.39 -10.62
N VAL A 185 7.98 -6.08 -10.25
CA VAL A 185 7.37 -5.94 -8.91
C VAL A 185 8.34 -6.34 -7.80
N LEU A 186 9.07 -7.45 -7.96
CA LEU A 186 10.08 -7.86 -6.98
C LEU A 186 11.09 -6.73 -6.71
N SER A 187 11.69 -6.21 -7.77
CA SER A 187 12.68 -5.14 -7.69
C SER A 187 12.09 -3.84 -7.13
N TYR A 188 10.88 -3.46 -7.56
CA TYR A 188 10.21 -2.26 -7.08
C TYR A 188 9.94 -2.34 -5.56
N ILE A 189 9.43 -3.47 -5.07
CA ILE A 189 9.13 -3.68 -3.65
C ILE A 189 10.41 -3.65 -2.79
N GLU A 190 11.48 -4.31 -3.25
CA GLU A 190 12.78 -4.32 -2.56
C GLU A 190 13.35 -2.91 -2.39
N ASN A 191 13.42 -2.16 -3.49
CA ASN A 191 14.03 -0.83 -3.52
C ASN A 191 13.17 0.24 -2.84
N THR A 192 11.85 0.13 -2.94
CA THR A 192 10.94 1.19 -2.49
C THR A 192 10.49 1.00 -1.05
N TYR A 193 10.31 -0.24 -0.58
CA TYR A 193 9.68 -0.54 0.72
C TYR A 193 10.56 -1.36 1.65
N VAL A 194 11.10 -2.49 1.20
CA VAL A 194 11.76 -3.46 2.11
C VAL A 194 12.92 -2.82 2.88
N HIS A 195 13.84 -2.14 2.17
CA HIS A 195 14.97 -1.47 2.83
C HIS A 195 14.53 -0.32 3.73
N LYS A 196 13.53 0.47 3.30
CA LYS A 196 13.05 1.62 4.06
C LYS A 196 12.33 1.20 5.35
N HIS A 197 11.50 0.17 5.30
CA HIS A 197 10.82 -0.35 6.48
C HIS A 197 11.83 -0.91 7.49
N ALA A 198 12.86 -1.65 7.05
CA ALA A 198 13.91 -2.13 7.95
C ALA A 198 14.57 -0.98 8.73
N ASN A 199 14.90 0.11 8.04
CA ASN A 199 15.47 1.30 8.67
C ASN A 199 14.49 1.98 9.64
N THR A 200 13.25 2.23 9.22
CA THR A 200 12.25 2.87 10.08
C THR A 200 11.93 2.02 11.32
N ILE A 201 11.78 0.71 11.17
CA ILE A 201 11.58 -0.25 12.27
C ILE A 201 12.75 -0.19 13.25
N ARG A 202 13.99 -0.17 12.75
CA ARG A 202 15.20 -0.08 13.59
C ARG A 202 15.25 1.23 14.37
N THR A 203 14.92 2.35 13.74
CA THR A 203 14.89 3.69 14.38
C THR A 203 13.83 3.74 15.47
N LEU A 204 12.58 3.37 15.17
CA LEU A 204 11.49 3.36 16.15
C LEU A 204 11.76 2.42 17.33
N THR A 205 12.32 1.24 17.07
CA THR A 205 12.74 0.31 18.13
C THR A 205 13.81 0.93 19.03
N GLY A 206 14.76 1.68 18.45
CA GLY A 206 15.75 2.45 19.21
C GLY A 206 15.09 3.46 20.13
N HIS A 207 14.22 4.30 19.57
CA HIS A 207 13.46 5.31 20.33
C HIS A 207 12.65 4.72 21.48
N ILE A 208 11.96 3.59 21.26
CA ILE A 208 11.21 2.88 22.30
C ILE A 208 12.15 2.43 23.43
N ASN A 209 13.27 1.78 23.07
CA ASN A 209 14.22 1.26 24.04
C ASN A 209 14.87 2.38 24.86
N ASP A 210 15.27 3.47 24.21
CA ASP A 210 15.92 4.60 24.87
C ASP A 210 14.94 5.31 25.82
N LEU A 211 13.75 5.66 25.36
CA LEU A 211 12.74 6.30 26.19
C LEU A 211 12.31 5.39 27.36
N HIS A 212 12.08 4.11 27.09
CA HIS A 212 11.74 3.14 28.14
C HIS A 212 12.85 3.04 29.18
N LYS A 213 14.11 2.88 28.76
CA LYS A 213 15.24 2.75 29.68
C LYS A 213 15.44 3.99 30.54
N ILE A 214 15.39 5.18 29.95
CA ILE A 214 15.62 6.44 30.69
C ILE A 214 14.47 6.68 31.68
N THR A 215 13.22 6.43 31.29
CA THR A 215 12.05 6.60 32.17
C THR A 215 11.94 5.54 33.29
N GLN A 216 12.61 4.40 33.15
CA GLN A 216 12.69 3.37 34.21
C GLN A 216 13.96 3.49 35.08
N THR A 217 14.86 4.42 34.77
CA THR A 217 16.10 4.59 35.54
C THR A 217 15.81 5.16 36.93
N LYS A 218 16.24 4.45 37.98
CA LYS A 218 16.03 4.87 39.37
C LYS A 218 16.67 6.23 39.63
N GLY A 219 15.90 7.16 40.20
CA GLY A 219 16.36 8.52 40.51
C GLY A 219 16.22 9.53 39.37
N VAL A 220 15.75 9.11 38.20
CA VAL A 220 15.42 10.01 37.09
C VAL A 220 13.94 10.37 37.13
N ASP A 221 13.63 11.66 37.03
CA ASP A 221 12.24 12.11 36.87
C ASP A 221 11.72 11.78 35.46
N LYS A 222 10.57 11.11 35.39
CA LYS A 222 9.99 10.61 34.13
C LYS A 222 9.54 11.74 33.20
N ASN A 223 9.08 12.85 33.75
CA ASN A 223 8.61 13.98 32.96
C ASN A 223 9.80 14.74 32.36
N LEU A 224 10.87 14.91 33.13
CA LEU A 224 12.13 15.47 32.65
C LEU A 224 12.76 14.57 31.58
N ALA A 225 12.81 13.25 31.80
CA ALA A 225 13.31 12.30 30.80
C ALA A 225 12.54 12.38 29.48
N THR A 226 11.21 12.38 29.56
CA THR A 226 10.34 12.50 28.39
C THR A 226 10.52 13.83 27.68
N TYR A 227 10.67 14.93 28.44
CA TYR A 227 10.96 16.25 27.87
C TYR A 227 12.30 16.29 27.13
N MET A 228 13.38 15.81 27.75
CA MET A 228 14.70 15.75 27.10
C MET A 228 14.69 14.86 25.85
N PHE A 229 13.92 13.77 25.88
CA PHE A 229 13.76 12.91 24.71
C PHE A 229 12.99 13.60 23.58
N ASP A 230 11.97 14.40 23.90
CA ASP A 230 11.25 15.22 22.93
C ASP A 230 12.17 16.28 22.29
N GLU A 231 13.01 16.97 23.07
CA GLU A 231 14.03 17.89 22.54
C GLU A 231 15.03 17.19 21.60
N TYR A 232 15.42 15.96 21.93
CA TYR A 232 16.23 15.13 21.04
C TYR A 232 15.50 14.83 19.72
N LEU A 233 14.23 14.42 19.76
CA LEU A 233 13.44 14.15 18.55
C LEU A 233 13.25 15.41 17.69
N LEU A 234 13.17 16.59 18.32
CA LEU A 234 13.01 17.85 17.60
C LEU A 234 14.25 18.19 16.75
N THR A 235 15.43 17.80 17.22
CA THR A 235 16.73 18.11 16.58
C THR A 235 17.24 17.00 15.65
N ALA A 236 16.78 15.76 15.85
CA ALA A 236 17.02 14.63 14.95
C ALA A 236 16.34 14.82 13.59
#